data_AF-A0A7S2JZM1-F1
#
_entry.id   AF-A0A7S2JZM1-F1
#
_cell.length_a   1.000
_cell.length_b   1.000
_cell.length_c   1.000
_cell.angle_alpha   90.00
_cell.angle_beta   90.00
_cell.angle_gamma   90.00
#
_symmetry.space_group_name_H-M   'P 1'
#
loop_
_entity.id
_entity.type
_entity.pdbx_description
1 polymer ?
#
loop_
_entity_poly.entity_id
_entity_poly.type
_entity_poly.pdbx_seq_one_letter_code
_entity_poly.pdbx_strand_id
1 'polypeptide(L)'
;ILAQAILAQPFLAQAILARGSDRRPFASRQAIASMAMSKTAIFVAACVVPLALAEVYNFNGAAVPDSGTLEGRSFFYVHSLEDSPGPKAAESKLTFKDIRLRKDNGDPAKDRNVAIGVLPWSEYENLLDSQTVCGNVGGRFTPQFKEHASQEHAHWHLAKSPAEEDATYTLKRSGSYLLIVANCDTSPSSSTKVSLYGSVVIKNPYGYAAGNDYFKSSLYGWALLGYTVVLFAWGAHLFVFMRSSDTKREFHTAITYALGAGLMECALSLAFYIQANKTELSSEESNVLMFAQICGV
;
A
#
# COMPACT_ATOMS: atom_id res chain seq x y z
N ILE A 1 13.11 4.52 -1.94
CA ILE A 1 13.33 3.19 -2.55
C ILE A 1 14.67 3.13 -3.31
N LEU A 2 15.04 4.13 -4.13
CA LEU A 2 16.37 4.19 -4.78
C LEU A 2 17.58 4.34 -3.82
N ALA A 3 17.37 4.80 -2.58
CA ALA A 3 18.46 5.09 -1.63
C ALA A 3 18.87 3.90 -0.73
N GLN A 4 18.08 2.82 -0.65
CA GLN A 4 18.42 1.68 0.21
C GLN A 4 19.33 0.63 -0.46
N ALA A 5 19.50 0.68 -1.79
CA ALA A 5 20.40 -0.22 -2.49
C ALA A 5 21.90 0.18 -2.40
N ILE A 6 22.22 1.39 -1.94
CA ILE A 6 23.61 1.91 -1.91
C ILE A 6 24.30 1.67 -0.55
N LEU A 7 23.56 1.32 0.51
CA LEU A 7 24.13 1.20 1.87
C LEU A 7 24.52 -0.22 2.29
N ALA A 8 24.34 -1.22 1.43
CA ALA A 8 24.70 -2.60 1.73
C ALA A 8 26.14 -2.99 1.30
N GLN A 9 27.13 -2.11 1.44
CA GLN A 9 28.55 -2.51 1.44
C GLN A 9 29.40 -1.60 2.35
N PRO A 10 29.70 -2.05 3.58
CA PRO A 10 31.06 -1.90 4.07
C PRO A 10 31.46 -3.12 4.93
N PHE A 11 31.71 -4.28 4.33
CA PHE A 11 32.29 -5.41 5.07
C PHE A 11 33.45 -6.13 4.37
N LEU A 12 33.98 -5.57 3.27
CA LEU A 12 35.12 -6.17 2.55
C LEU A 12 36.48 -5.47 2.78
N ALA A 13 36.57 -4.53 3.73
CA ALA A 13 37.76 -3.67 3.89
C ALA A 13 38.66 -3.98 5.11
N GLN A 14 38.46 -5.08 5.84
CA GLN A 14 39.27 -5.40 7.03
C GLN A 14 40.13 -6.67 6.94
N ALA A 15 40.46 -7.16 5.74
CA ALA A 15 41.31 -8.35 5.58
C ALA A 15 42.75 -8.05 5.07
N ILE A 16 43.17 -6.79 4.97
CA ILE A 16 44.50 -6.43 4.45
C ILE A 16 45.16 -5.44 5.41
N LEU A 17 45.71 -5.92 6.53
CA LEU A 17 46.83 -5.28 7.24
C LEU A 17 47.31 -6.16 8.41
N ALA A 18 47.88 -7.33 8.08
CA ALA A 18 48.74 -8.07 9.00
C ALA A 18 49.60 -9.06 8.21
N ARG A 19 50.55 -8.56 7.42
CA ARG A 19 51.60 -9.38 6.78
C ARG A 19 52.91 -9.18 7.53
N GLY A 20 52.95 -9.71 8.75
CA GLY A 20 54.19 -9.97 9.47
C GLY A 20 54.90 -11.17 8.85
N SER A 21 56.17 -10.95 8.52
CA SER A 21 57.10 -11.90 7.93
C SER A 21 57.28 -13.14 8.82
N ASP A 22 56.86 -14.32 8.34
CA ASP A 22 57.47 -15.56 8.80
C ASP A 22 57.49 -16.61 7.67
N ARG A 23 58.72 -16.98 7.25
CA ARG A 23 58.96 -18.01 6.25
C ARG A 23 59.10 -19.35 6.95
N ARG A 24 58.16 -20.26 6.75
CA ARG A 24 58.39 -21.70 6.94
C ARG A 24 57.77 -22.50 5.79
N PRO A 25 58.54 -23.40 5.14
CA PRO A 25 57.98 -24.41 4.26
C PRO A 25 57.79 -25.70 5.07
N PHE A 26 56.62 -26.35 5.00
CA PHE A 26 56.47 -27.80 4.82
C PHE A 26 54.99 -28.21 4.87
N ALA A 27 54.58 -28.86 3.78
CA ALA A 27 53.68 -30.01 3.66
C ALA A 27 52.36 -30.12 4.44
N SER A 28 51.37 -30.63 3.69
CA SER A 28 50.43 -31.68 4.09
C SER A 28 49.01 -31.28 4.48
N ARG A 29 48.14 -31.35 3.45
CA ARG A 29 46.83 -32.03 3.42
C ARG A 29 45.72 -31.57 4.36
N GLN A 30 44.62 -31.18 3.69
CA GLN A 30 43.23 -31.50 4.02
C GLN A 30 42.65 -30.89 5.31
N ALA A 31 42.32 -29.61 5.25
CA ALA A 31 41.28 -29.03 6.11
C ALA A 31 40.53 -27.87 5.44
N ILE A 32 40.30 -27.95 4.13
CA ILE A 32 39.33 -27.10 3.43
C ILE A 32 38.41 -28.01 2.60
N ALA A 33 37.81 -28.98 3.28
CA ALA A 33 36.67 -29.73 2.78
C ALA A 33 35.50 -29.43 3.72
N SER A 34 34.32 -29.25 3.16
CA SER A 34 33.07 -28.91 3.84
C SER A 34 32.84 -27.43 4.17
N MET A 35 33.02 -26.54 3.19
CA MET A 35 31.91 -25.66 2.85
C MET A 35 31.28 -26.19 1.58
N ALA A 36 30.60 -27.34 1.71
CA ALA A 36 29.52 -27.67 0.81
C ALA A 36 28.47 -26.59 1.05
N MET A 37 28.65 -25.45 0.38
CA MET A 37 27.65 -24.39 0.30
C MET A 37 26.40 -25.08 -0.21
N SER A 38 25.48 -25.30 0.72
CA SER A 38 24.13 -25.77 0.48
C SER A 38 23.57 -24.96 -0.68
N LYS A 39 23.51 -25.56 -1.87
CA LYS A 39 23.07 -24.92 -3.12
C LYS A 39 21.59 -24.49 -3.11
N THR A 40 20.95 -24.56 -1.96
CA THR A 40 19.50 -24.44 -1.76
C THR A 40 19.10 -23.44 -0.67
N ALA A 41 20.03 -22.66 -0.11
CA ALA A 41 19.70 -21.73 0.97
C ALA A 41 20.33 -20.35 0.74
N ILE A 42 19.76 -19.55 -0.16
CA ILE A 42 19.63 -18.08 -0.14
C ILE A 42 18.69 -17.73 -1.32
N PHE A 43 17.37 -17.85 -1.11
CA PHE A 43 16.36 -17.33 -2.04
C PHE A 43 15.08 -16.89 -1.31
N VAL A 44 15.21 -16.47 -0.04
CA VAL A 44 14.05 -16.10 0.81
C VAL A 44 14.06 -14.60 1.18
N ALA A 45 15.11 -13.84 0.86
CA ALA A 45 15.23 -12.44 1.28
C ALA A 45 14.60 -11.39 0.34
N ALA A 46 13.99 -11.79 -0.78
CA ALA A 46 13.45 -10.85 -1.79
C ALA A 46 11.93 -10.60 -1.68
N CYS A 47 11.26 -11.11 -0.64
CA CYS A 47 9.80 -11.03 -0.53
C CYS A 47 9.31 -9.83 0.30
N VAL A 48 9.98 -8.68 0.23
CA VAL A 48 9.43 -7.42 0.75
C VAL A 48 8.83 -6.66 -0.44
N VAL A 49 7.77 -7.22 -1.02
CA VAL A 49 7.03 -6.53 -2.08
C VAL A 49 6.20 -5.43 -1.41
N PRO A 50 6.30 -4.18 -1.86
CA PRO A 50 5.47 -3.09 -1.34
C PRO A 50 4.01 -3.40 -1.64
N LEU A 51 3.22 -3.59 -0.57
CA LEU A 51 1.76 -3.69 -0.62
C LEU A 51 1.22 -2.44 -1.31
N ALA A 52 0.74 -2.60 -2.55
CA ALA A 52 -0.04 -1.55 -3.16
C ALA A 52 -1.49 -1.74 -2.75
N LEU A 53 -2.03 -0.69 -2.16
CA LEU A 53 -3.38 -0.68 -1.63
C LEU A 53 -4.24 -0.01 -2.71
N ALA A 54 -5.27 -0.70 -3.19
CA ALA A 54 -6.36 0.02 -3.83
C ALA A 54 -6.93 1.02 -2.80
N GLU A 55 -7.49 2.15 -3.24
CA GLU A 55 -8.07 3.17 -2.34
C GLU A 55 -9.43 2.72 -1.77
N VAL A 56 -9.46 1.53 -1.18
CA VAL A 56 -10.59 0.96 -0.47
C VAL A 56 -10.20 0.82 0.99
N TYR A 57 -10.86 1.59 1.85
CA TYR A 57 -10.74 1.45 3.28
C TYR A 57 -11.89 0.61 3.82
N ASN A 58 -11.57 -0.56 4.37
CA ASN A 58 -12.56 -1.44 5.00
C ASN A 58 -12.54 -1.24 6.51
N PHE A 59 -13.71 -1.04 7.11
CA PHE A 59 -13.80 -0.90 8.56
C PHE A 59 -13.64 -2.25 9.27
N ASN A 60 -14.14 -3.35 8.72
CA ASN A 60 -13.96 -4.73 9.22
C ASN A 60 -14.07 -4.89 10.75
N GLY A 61 -15.01 -4.18 11.38
CA GLY A 61 -15.22 -4.23 12.82
C GLY A 61 -14.40 -3.22 13.62
N ALA A 62 -13.86 -2.19 12.95
CA ALA A 62 -13.13 -1.09 13.58
C ALA A 62 -13.95 -0.49 14.71
N ALA A 63 -13.29 -0.21 15.85
CA ALA A 63 -13.95 0.40 16.99
C ALA A 63 -14.51 1.77 16.62
N VAL A 64 -15.76 2.03 17.02
CA VAL A 64 -16.32 3.39 16.97
C VAL A 64 -15.60 4.24 18.01
N PRO A 65 -15.16 5.47 17.69
CA PRO A 65 -14.50 6.34 18.66
C PRO A 65 -15.47 6.72 19.79
N ASP A 66 -14.92 7.21 20.91
CA ASP A 66 -15.73 7.57 22.09
C ASP A 66 -16.74 8.69 21.78
N SER A 67 -17.80 8.77 22.59
CA SER A 67 -18.85 9.78 22.44
C SER A 67 -18.28 11.19 22.44
N GLY A 68 -18.66 12.01 21.46
CA GLY A 68 -18.16 13.39 21.30
C GLY A 68 -16.76 13.50 20.72
N THR A 69 -16.17 12.40 20.22
CA THR A 69 -14.83 12.40 19.63
C THR A 69 -14.86 12.17 18.12
N LEU A 70 -13.82 12.67 17.45
CA LEU A 70 -13.57 12.51 16.02
C LEU A 70 -12.17 11.97 15.82
N GLU A 71 -12.05 10.95 14.99
CA GLU A 71 -10.81 10.25 14.74
C GLU A 71 -10.53 10.17 13.24
N GLY A 72 -9.30 10.55 12.85
CA GLY A 72 -8.80 10.35 11.50
C GLY A 72 -8.31 8.92 11.31
N ARG A 73 -8.78 8.26 10.25
CA ARG A 73 -8.52 6.85 9.98
C ARG A 73 -7.52 6.62 8.85
N SER A 74 -7.68 7.31 7.73
CA SER A 74 -6.89 7.05 6.53
C SER A 74 -6.81 8.29 5.64
N PHE A 75 -5.75 8.37 4.83
CA PHE A 75 -5.62 9.35 3.77
C PHE A 75 -5.80 8.70 2.40
N PHE A 76 -6.43 9.43 1.50
CA PHE A 76 -6.59 9.07 0.09
C PHE A 76 -6.03 10.18 -0.79
N TYR A 77 -5.45 9.83 -1.93
CA TYR A 77 -4.92 10.79 -2.89
C TYR A 77 -5.78 10.81 -4.14
N VAL A 78 -6.63 11.82 -4.23
CA VAL A 78 -7.63 11.95 -5.28
C VAL A 78 -7.10 12.85 -6.38
N HIS A 79 -7.34 12.46 -7.63
CA HIS A 79 -7.10 13.31 -8.80
C HIS A 79 -8.44 13.74 -9.41
N SER A 80 -8.61 15.03 -9.68
CA SER A 80 -9.71 15.52 -10.51
C SER A 80 -9.57 15.00 -11.94
N LEU A 81 -10.65 15.06 -12.72
CA LEU A 81 -10.60 14.76 -14.15
C LEU A 81 -9.62 15.69 -14.89
N GLU A 82 -9.50 16.94 -14.42
CA GLU A 82 -8.69 17.98 -15.04
C GLU A 82 -7.19 17.75 -14.83
N ASP A 83 -6.81 17.36 -13.61
CA ASP A 83 -5.41 17.16 -13.19
C ASP A 83 -4.94 15.71 -13.29
N SER A 84 -5.77 14.81 -13.82
CA SER A 84 -5.41 13.40 -13.98
C SER A 84 -4.22 13.25 -14.94
N PRO A 85 -3.13 12.56 -14.53
CA PRO A 85 -1.96 12.30 -15.39
C PRO A 85 -2.23 11.27 -16.50
N GLY A 86 -3.39 10.60 -16.46
CA GLY A 86 -3.75 9.53 -17.37
C GLY A 86 -4.89 9.88 -18.33
N PRO A 87 -5.36 8.89 -19.12
CA PRO A 87 -6.55 9.07 -19.94
C PRO A 87 -7.73 9.48 -19.05
N LYS A 88 -8.38 10.58 -19.44
CA LYS A 88 -9.51 11.18 -18.73
C LYS A 88 -10.79 10.38 -18.99
N ALA A 89 -10.89 9.20 -18.36
CA ALA A 89 -11.97 8.25 -18.64
C ALA A 89 -13.27 8.56 -17.87
N ALA A 90 -13.17 8.98 -16.61
CA ALA A 90 -14.32 9.29 -15.76
C ALA A 90 -13.96 10.28 -14.65
N GLU A 91 -14.96 10.95 -14.08
CA GLU A 91 -14.76 11.75 -12.86
C GLU A 91 -14.41 10.88 -11.65
N SER A 92 -13.73 11.48 -10.69
CA SER A 92 -13.43 10.80 -9.42
C SER A 92 -14.68 10.61 -8.60
N LYS A 93 -14.83 9.40 -8.05
CA LYS A 93 -16.02 9.00 -7.28
C LYS A 93 -15.61 8.49 -5.91
N LEU A 94 -16.35 8.93 -4.90
CA LEU A 94 -16.33 8.44 -3.54
C LEU A 94 -17.62 7.66 -3.31
N THR A 95 -17.51 6.41 -2.86
CA THR A 95 -18.66 5.57 -2.53
C THR A 95 -18.52 5.04 -1.11
N PHE A 96 -19.56 5.25 -0.31
CA PHE A 96 -19.74 4.60 0.98
C PHE A 96 -20.59 3.35 0.77
N LYS A 97 -20.05 2.17 1.10
CA LYS A 97 -20.70 0.88 0.85
C LYS A 97 -21.02 0.14 2.14
N ASP A 98 -22.26 -0.30 2.29
CA ASP A 98 -22.76 -1.14 3.40
C ASP A 98 -22.27 -0.66 4.78
N ILE A 99 -22.32 0.66 5.01
CA ILE A 99 -21.86 1.27 6.24
C ILE A 99 -22.86 0.96 7.36
N ARG A 100 -22.43 0.19 8.36
CA ARG A 100 -23.30 -0.26 9.44
C ARG A 100 -22.61 -0.44 10.78
N LEU A 101 -23.41 -0.35 11.84
CA LEU A 101 -22.96 -0.53 13.22
C LEU A 101 -23.39 -1.91 13.73
N ARG A 102 -22.46 -2.61 14.39
CA ARG A 102 -22.74 -3.87 15.09
C ARG A 102 -22.16 -3.85 16.49
N LYS A 103 -22.76 -4.62 17.38
CA LYS A 103 -22.18 -4.90 18.71
C LYS A 103 -21.09 -5.96 18.57
N ASP A 104 -20.24 -6.10 19.59
CA ASP A 104 -19.20 -7.13 19.65
C ASP A 104 -19.72 -8.56 19.45
N ASN A 105 -20.98 -8.82 19.82
CA ASN A 105 -21.62 -10.13 19.64
C ASN A 105 -22.14 -10.39 18.21
N GLY A 106 -21.96 -9.43 17.29
CA GLY A 106 -22.42 -9.50 15.90
C GLY A 106 -23.84 -8.98 15.66
N ASP A 107 -24.60 -8.69 16.71
CA ASP A 107 -25.96 -8.19 16.58
C ASP A 107 -25.98 -6.75 16.05
N PRO A 108 -27.07 -6.35 15.35
CA PRO A 108 -27.28 -4.96 14.97
C PRO A 108 -27.21 -4.05 16.20
N ALA A 109 -26.40 -3.00 16.12
CA ALA A 109 -26.39 -1.96 17.12
C ALA A 109 -27.63 -1.08 16.95
N LYS A 110 -28.14 -0.48 18.04
CA LYS A 110 -29.16 0.56 17.91
C LYS A 110 -28.55 1.73 17.14
N ASP A 111 -29.35 2.41 16.31
CA ASP A 111 -28.91 3.61 15.61
C ASP A 111 -28.26 4.60 16.59
N ARG A 112 -27.01 4.94 16.27
CA ARG A 112 -26.18 5.91 16.97
C ARG A 112 -25.83 7.02 16.00
N ASN A 113 -25.49 8.19 16.52
CA ASN A 113 -25.10 9.34 15.71
C ASN A 113 -23.62 9.23 15.30
N VAL A 114 -23.26 8.13 14.63
CA VAL A 114 -21.92 7.92 14.10
C VAL A 114 -21.92 8.37 12.65
N ALA A 115 -21.07 9.35 12.34
CA ALA A 115 -20.90 9.88 11.00
C ALA A 115 -19.51 9.54 10.48
N ILE A 116 -19.44 9.12 9.22
CA ILE A 116 -18.18 8.91 8.50
C ILE A 116 -18.08 9.97 7.42
N GLY A 117 -16.95 10.65 7.40
CA GLY A 117 -16.71 11.77 6.51
C GLY A 117 -15.45 11.57 5.70
N VAL A 118 -15.46 12.05 4.47
CA VAL A 118 -14.26 12.24 3.67
C VAL A 118 -14.16 13.72 3.34
N LEU A 119 -13.03 14.33 3.71
CA LEU A 119 -12.82 15.77 3.61
C LEU A 119 -11.44 16.10 3.03
N PRO A 120 -11.29 17.19 2.28
CA PRO A 120 -10.00 17.61 1.76
C PRO A 120 -9.10 18.05 2.91
N TRP A 121 -7.93 17.44 3.04
CA TRP A 121 -6.99 17.70 4.12
C TRP A 121 -6.56 19.17 4.17
N SER A 122 -6.42 19.82 3.01
CA SER A 122 -6.07 21.25 2.92
C SER A 122 -7.11 22.20 3.53
N GLU A 123 -8.34 21.75 3.73
CA GLU A 123 -9.42 22.55 4.30
C GLU A 123 -9.86 22.06 5.68
N TYR A 124 -9.25 20.98 6.21
CA TYR A 124 -9.65 20.35 7.47
C TYR A 124 -9.79 21.36 8.63
N GLU A 125 -8.78 22.22 8.82
CA GLU A 125 -8.76 23.23 9.88
C GLU A 125 -9.81 24.34 9.67
N ASN A 126 -10.20 24.60 8.41
CA ASN A 126 -11.20 25.60 8.07
C ASN A 126 -12.61 25.03 8.10
N LEU A 127 -12.77 23.73 7.86
CA LEU A 127 -14.04 23.02 7.86
C LEU A 127 -14.52 22.75 9.28
N LEU A 128 -13.66 22.18 10.12
CA LEU A 128 -14.06 21.70 11.44
C LEU A 128 -13.71 22.69 12.53
N ASP A 129 -14.67 22.95 13.42
CA ASP A 129 -14.39 23.63 14.67
C ASP A 129 -13.85 22.62 15.69
N SER A 130 -12.64 22.88 16.19
CA SER A 130 -12.00 22.09 17.25
C SER A 130 -12.83 22.06 18.54
N GLN A 131 -13.70 23.05 18.77
CA GLN A 131 -14.48 23.17 20.01
C GLN A 131 -15.83 22.47 19.95
N THR A 132 -16.46 22.42 18.77
CA THR A 132 -17.80 21.87 18.57
C THR A 132 -17.81 20.92 17.38
N VAL A 133 -17.21 19.75 17.56
CA VAL A 133 -17.13 18.73 16.52
C VAL A 133 -18.52 18.31 16.06
N CYS A 134 -19.48 18.16 16.97
CA CYS A 134 -20.81 17.63 16.68
C CYS A 134 -21.89 18.69 16.90
N GLY A 135 -22.76 18.88 15.91
CA GLY A 135 -23.91 19.78 15.98
C GLY A 135 -25.18 19.12 15.48
N ASN A 136 -26.33 19.73 15.79
CA ASN A 136 -27.62 19.27 15.28
C ASN A 136 -27.97 20.03 14.01
N VAL A 137 -27.83 19.39 12.86
CA VAL A 137 -28.19 19.96 11.55
C VAL A 137 -29.39 19.20 11.01
N GLY A 138 -30.55 19.88 10.95
CA GLY A 138 -31.78 19.27 10.42
C GLY A 138 -32.31 18.07 11.23
N GLY A 139 -32.05 18.03 12.53
CA GLY A 139 -32.49 16.94 13.40
C GLY A 139 -31.55 15.72 13.43
N ARG A 140 -30.41 15.79 12.73
CA ARG A 140 -29.37 14.76 12.73
C ARG A 140 -28.11 15.31 13.39
N PHE A 141 -27.52 14.56 14.31
CA PHE A 141 -26.25 14.92 14.92
C PHE A 141 -25.12 14.55 13.96
N THR A 142 -24.65 15.53 13.23
CA THR A 142 -23.55 15.42 12.28
C THR A 142 -22.46 16.41 12.64
N PRO A 143 -21.23 16.21 12.14
CA PRO A 143 -20.19 17.18 12.41
C PRO A 143 -20.54 18.57 11.86
N GLN A 144 -20.30 19.59 12.68
CA GLN A 144 -20.68 20.96 12.34
C GLN A 144 -19.54 21.65 11.61
N PHE A 145 -19.85 22.21 10.45
CA PHE A 145 -18.92 23.04 9.71
C PHE A 145 -18.93 24.48 10.24
N LYS A 146 -17.79 25.16 10.15
CA LYS A 146 -17.74 26.62 10.36
C LYS A 146 -18.67 27.32 9.35
N GLU A 147 -19.36 28.39 9.77
CA GLU A 147 -20.39 29.06 8.95
C GLU A 147 -19.90 29.54 7.57
N HIS A 148 -18.62 29.87 7.45
CA HIS A 148 -18.02 30.35 6.20
C HIS A 148 -17.30 29.27 5.39
N ALA A 149 -17.30 28.03 5.85
CA ALA A 149 -16.58 26.96 5.19
C ALA A 149 -17.39 26.40 4.01
N SER A 150 -16.73 26.22 2.86
CA SER A 150 -17.35 25.59 1.70
C SER A 150 -17.56 24.10 1.97
N GLN A 151 -18.81 23.64 1.91
CA GLN A 151 -19.14 22.22 2.13
C GLN A 151 -19.11 21.41 0.82
N GLU A 152 -18.77 22.01 -0.32
CA GLU A 152 -18.87 21.36 -1.62
C GLU A 152 -18.00 20.10 -1.73
N HIS A 153 -16.89 20.06 -1.01
CA HIS A 153 -15.88 18.99 -1.12
C HIS A 153 -15.86 18.05 0.08
N ALA A 154 -16.67 18.30 1.10
CA ALA A 154 -16.76 17.48 2.29
C ALA A 154 -18.03 16.63 2.24
N HIS A 155 -17.87 15.32 2.24
CA HIS A 155 -18.98 14.38 2.11
C HIS A 155 -19.11 13.54 3.37
N TRP A 156 -20.34 13.44 3.89
CA TRP A 156 -20.66 12.71 5.11
C TRP A 156 -21.73 11.66 4.85
N HIS A 157 -21.58 10.54 5.54
CA HIS A 157 -22.53 9.44 5.54
C HIS A 157 -22.77 8.98 6.98
N LEU A 158 -24.03 8.76 7.34
CA LEU A 158 -24.40 8.30 8.68
C LEU A 158 -24.40 6.78 8.72
N ALA A 159 -23.76 6.21 9.72
CA ALA A 159 -23.80 4.77 9.95
C ALA A 159 -25.13 4.39 10.61
N LYS A 160 -25.90 3.52 9.95
CA LYS A 160 -27.20 3.03 10.44
C LYS A 160 -27.21 1.51 10.55
N SER A 161 -28.17 0.96 11.30
CA SER A 161 -28.36 -0.48 11.39
C SER A 161 -29.86 -0.83 11.28
N PRO A 162 -30.34 -1.31 10.12
CA PRO A 162 -29.58 -1.82 8.97
C PRO A 162 -28.85 -0.71 8.17
N ALA A 163 -27.88 -1.11 7.34
CA ALA A 163 -27.16 -0.19 6.46
C ALA A 163 -28.14 0.60 5.60
N GLU A 164 -27.89 1.91 5.44
CA GLU A 164 -28.57 2.72 4.44
C GLU A 164 -28.03 2.38 3.04
N GLU A 165 -28.75 2.79 1.99
CA GLU A 165 -28.28 2.59 0.61
C GLU A 165 -26.90 3.22 0.38
N ASP A 166 -26.10 2.55 -0.46
CA ASP A 166 -24.76 3.01 -0.82
C ASP A 166 -24.81 4.45 -1.36
N ALA A 167 -24.05 5.35 -0.74
CA ALA A 167 -23.99 6.75 -1.15
C ALA A 167 -22.77 7.00 -2.03
N THR A 168 -22.98 7.59 -3.21
CA THR A 168 -21.91 7.94 -4.14
C THR A 168 -21.86 9.45 -4.38
N TYR A 169 -20.65 10.01 -4.31
CA TYR A 169 -20.35 11.42 -4.49
C TYR A 169 -19.26 11.60 -5.55
N THR A 170 -19.36 12.66 -6.35
CA THR A 170 -18.29 13.04 -7.29
C THR A 170 -17.30 13.97 -6.60
N LEU A 171 -16.02 13.63 -6.65
CA LEU A 171 -14.93 14.46 -6.14
C LEU A 171 -14.36 15.32 -7.28
N LYS A 172 -14.59 16.63 -7.20
CA LYS A 172 -14.16 17.58 -8.25
C LYS A 172 -12.72 18.06 -8.10
N ARG A 173 -12.15 18.00 -6.89
CA ARG A 173 -10.87 18.62 -6.56
C ARG A 173 -9.78 17.56 -6.36
N SER A 174 -8.59 17.83 -6.88
CA SER A 174 -7.40 17.01 -6.62
C SER A 174 -6.80 17.33 -5.25
N GLY A 175 -6.25 16.31 -4.59
CA GLY A 175 -5.51 16.49 -3.34
C GLY A 175 -5.60 15.29 -2.41
N SER A 176 -5.05 15.46 -1.22
CA SER A 176 -5.22 14.48 -0.14
C SER A 176 -6.57 14.69 0.56
N TYR A 177 -7.30 13.60 0.73
CA TYR A 177 -8.55 13.56 1.47
C TYR A 177 -8.36 12.71 2.73
N LEU A 178 -8.86 13.18 3.87
CA LEU A 178 -8.84 12.47 5.14
C LEU A 178 -10.19 11.78 5.37
N LEU A 179 -10.15 10.48 5.62
CA LEU A 179 -11.26 9.72 6.16
C LEU A 179 -11.34 9.94 7.66
N ILE A 180 -12.49 10.39 8.13
CA ILE A 180 -12.76 10.60 9.55
C ILE A 180 -14.02 9.86 9.98
N VAL A 181 -14.01 9.45 11.25
CA VAL A 181 -15.17 8.88 11.93
C VAL A 181 -15.45 9.77 13.12
N ALA A 182 -16.67 10.29 13.21
CA ALA A 182 -17.13 11.10 14.33
C ALA A 182 -18.26 10.38 15.04
N ASN A 183 -18.17 10.29 16.36
CA ASN A 183 -19.26 9.80 17.20
C ASN A 183 -19.92 10.99 17.90
N CYS A 184 -21.10 11.37 17.41
CA CYS A 184 -21.86 12.52 17.89
C CYS A 184 -22.97 12.14 18.87
N ASP A 185 -22.89 10.97 19.50
CA ASP A 185 -23.80 10.66 20.60
C ASP A 185 -23.54 11.55 21.81
N THR A 186 -24.61 11.93 22.49
CA THR A 186 -24.59 12.78 23.70
C THR A 186 -24.46 11.97 24.99
N SER A 187 -24.74 10.66 24.94
CA SER A 187 -24.68 9.79 26.11
C SER A 187 -23.31 9.13 26.18
N PRO A 188 -22.51 9.39 27.22
CA PRO A 188 -21.22 8.72 27.41
C PRO A 188 -21.47 7.22 27.57
N SER A 189 -21.24 6.50 26.47
CA SER A 189 -21.19 5.05 26.31
C SER A 189 -22.10 4.24 27.23
N SER A 190 -23.21 3.75 26.66
CA SER A 190 -23.72 2.43 27.05
C SER A 190 -22.54 1.43 27.02
N SER A 191 -22.36 0.64 28.07
CA SER A 191 -21.26 -0.33 28.31
C SER A 191 -21.01 -1.34 27.18
N THR A 192 -21.82 -1.33 26.13
CA THR A 192 -21.65 -2.17 24.93
C THR A 192 -20.76 -1.46 23.93
N LYS A 193 -19.58 -2.04 23.68
CA LYS A 193 -18.69 -1.66 22.58
C LYS A 193 -19.41 -1.90 21.24
N VAL A 194 -19.22 -0.95 20.34
CA VAL A 194 -19.82 -0.96 19.00
C VAL A 194 -18.70 -0.87 17.99
N SER A 195 -18.81 -1.71 16.97
CA SER A 195 -17.89 -1.83 15.86
C SER A 195 -18.56 -1.36 14.57
N LEU A 196 -17.77 -0.70 13.74
CA LEU A 196 -18.16 -0.20 12.43
C LEU A 196 -17.77 -1.20 11.34
N TYR A 197 -18.68 -1.42 10.41
CA TYR A 197 -18.50 -2.30 9.25
C TYR A 197 -18.89 -1.55 7.98
N GLY A 198 -18.44 -2.08 6.84
CA GLY A 198 -18.60 -1.48 5.52
C GLY A 198 -17.27 -0.97 4.97
N SER A 199 -17.33 -0.28 3.84
CA SER A 199 -16.14 0.22 3.16
C SER A 199 -16.33 1.60 2.55
N VAL A 200 -15.22 2.33 2.45
CA VAL A 200 -15.14 3.59 1.71
C VAL A 200 -14.25 3.35 0.50
N VAL A 201 -14.82 3.54 -0.67
CA VAL A 201 -14.19 3.25 -1.96
C VAL A 201 -13.99 4.56 -2.69
N ILE A 202 -12.74 4.82 -3.10
CA ILE A 202 -12.42 5.94 -3.97
C ILE A 202 -11.95 5.41 -5.31
N LYS A 203 -12.51 5.98 -6.37
CA LYS A 203 -12.16 5.67 -7.75
C LYS A 203 -11.69 6.94 -8.43
N ASN A 204 -10.43 6.96 -8.84
CA ASN A 204 -9.81 8.03 -9.61
C ASN A 204 -10.14 7.89 -11.12
N PRO A 205 -9.83 8.90 -11.96
CA PRO A 205 -10.21 8.90 -13.37
C PRO A 205 -9.58 7.76 -14.18
N TYR A 206 -8.45 7.25 -13.71
CA TYR A 206 -7.70 6.15 -14.32
C TYR A 206 -7.96 4.78 -13.67
N GLY A 207 -8.76 4.69 -12.60
CA GLY A 207 -9.12 3.44 -11.92
C GLY A 207 -9.05 3.51 -10.39
N TYR A 208 -8.85 2.37 -9.73
CA TYR A 208 -8.84 2.25 -8.25
C TYR A 208 -7.46 2.42 -7.61
N ALA A 209 -6.41 2.62 -8.40
CA ALA A 209 -5.08 2.89 -7.88
C ALA A 209 -5.04 4.24 -7.16
N ALA A 210 -4.23 4.32 -6.11
CA ALA A 210 -3.99 5.56 -5.40
C ALA A 210 -3.25 6.58 -6.25
N GLY A 211 -3.51 7.87 -6.02
CA GLY A 211 -2.84 9.00 -6.68
C GLY A 211 -1.32 8.85 -6.76
N ASN A 212 -0.70 8.58 -5.62
CA ASN A 212 0.75 8.43 -5.50
C ASN A 212 1.30 7.17 -6.18
N ASP A 213 0.45 6.17 -6.42
CA ASP A 213 0.85 4.86 -6.96
C ASP A 213 0.70 4.77 -8.48
N TYR A 214 0.02 5.73 -9.10
CA TYR A 214 -0.20 5.76 -10.55
C TYR A 214 1.10 5.58 -11.36
N PHE A 215 2.14 6.34 -11.04
CA PHE A 215 3.42 6.30 -11.76
C PHE A 215 4.22 5.02 -11.53
N LYS A 216 3.93 4.25 -10.46
CA LYS A 216 4.65 3.01 -10.17
C LYS A 216 4.45 1.98 -11.26
N SER A 217 3.23 1.88 -11.81
CA SER A 217 2.94 0.96 -12.92
C SER A 217 3.84 1.21 -14.14
N SER A 218 3.96 2.48 -14.57
CA SER A 218 4.83 2.89 -15.66
C SER A 218 6.31 2.64 -15.32
N LEU A 219 6.74 2.98 -14.10
CA LEU A 219 8.11 2.75 -13.63
C LEU A 219 8.49 1.26 -13.70
N TYR A 220 7.63 0.36 -13.21
CA TYR A 220 7.86 -1.08 -13.29
C TYR A 220 7.83 -1.60 -14.72
N GLY A 221 7.00 -1.02 -15.60
CA GLY A 221 7.02 -1.32 -17.04
C GLY A 221 8.37 -1.00 -17.69
N TRP A 222 8.93 0.19 -17.43
CA TRP A 222 10.24 0.57 -17.93
C TRP A 222 11.38 -0.23 -17.30
N ALA A 223 11.29 -0.51 -16.00
CA ALA A 223 12.27 -1.36 -15.31
C ALA A 223 12.28 -2.79 -15.88
N LEU A 224 11.09 -3.37 -16.14
CA LEU A 224 10.96 -4.68 -16.78
C LEU A 224 11.61 -4.72 -18.16
N LEU A 225 11.40 -3.68 -18.98
CA LEU A 225 12.05 -3.56 -20.29
C LEU A 225 13.58 -3.46 -20.12
N GLY A 226 14.06 -2.64 -19.19
CA GLY A 226 15.49 -2.50 -18.90
C GLY A 226 16.16 -3.81 -18.47
N TYR A 227 15.56 -4.53 -17.51
CA TYR A 227 16.05 -5.83 -17.09
C TYR A 227 16.06 -6.85 -18.23
N THR A 228 15.03 -6.82 -19.10
CA THR A 228 14.97 -7.69 -20.28
C THR A 228 16.15 -7.44 -21.23
N VAL A 229 16.44 -6.17 -21.55
CA VAL A 229 17.56 -5.81 -22.43
C VAL A 229 18.90 -6.22 -21.82
N VAL A 230 19.11 -5.96 -20.52
CA VAL A 230 20.35 -6.36 -19.81
C VAL A 230 20.49 -7.88 -19.79
N LEU A 231 19.41 -8.62 -19.54
CA LEU A 231 19.42 -10.08 -19.53
C LEU A 231 19.76 -10.66 -20.91
N PHE A 232 19.24 -10.09 -22.01
CA PHE A 232 19.61 -10.50 -23.37
C PHE A 232 21.06 -10.18 -23.72
N ALA A 233 21.52 -8.97 -23.41
CA ALA A 233 22.92 -8.58 -23.63
C ALA A 233 23.88 -9.46 -22.82
N TRP A 234 23.51 -9.75 -21.57
CA TRP A 234 24.26 -10.66 -20.70
C TRP A 234 24.25 -12.09 -21.24
N GLY A 235 23.10 -12.60 -21.69
CA GLY A 235 22.97 -13.91 -22.32
C GLY A 235 23.84 -14.05 -23.58
N ALA A 236 23.87 -13.03 -24.44
CA ALA A 236 24.74 -12.98 -25.60
C ALA A 236 26.23 -12.98 -25.20
N HIS A 237 26.60 -12.20 -24.18
CA HIS A 237 27.95 -12.20 -23.63
C HIS A 237 28.34 -13.58 -23.07
N LEU A 238 27.46 -14.23 -22.31
CA LEU A 238 27.68 -15.58 -21.80
C LEU A 238 27.86 -16.59 -22.94
N PHE A 239 27.03 -16.52 -23.98
CA PHE A 239 27.12 -17.42 -25.12
C PHE A 239 28.50 -17.35 -25.80
N VAL A 240 29.06 -16.15 -25.95
CA VAL A 240 30.40 -15.95 -26.53
C VAL A 240 31.50 -16.43 -25.58
N PHE A 241 31.40 -16.15 -24.28
CA PHE A 241 32.48 -16.39 -23.31
C PHE A 241 32.45 -17.76 -22.62
N MET A 242 31.35 -18.52 -22.71
CA MET A 242 31.20 -19.85 -22.11
C MET A 242 32.22 -20.88 -22.60
N ARG A 243 32.94 -20.59 -23.68
CA ARG A 243 33.98 -21.48 -24.22
C ARG A 243 35.29 -21.46 -23.41
N SER A 244 35.49 -20.51 -22.48
CA SER A 244 36.85 -20.16 -22.03
C SER A 244 37.28 -20.54 -20.59
N SER A 245 36.39 -20.77 -19.60
CA SER A 245 36.83 -21.18 -18.24
C SER A 245 35.67 -21.57 -17.29
N ASP A 246 35.84 -22.65 -16.52
CA ASP A 246 34.87 -23.11 -15.49
C ASP A 246 34.75 -22.18 -14.28
N THR A 247 35.82 -21.52 -13.83
CA THR A 247 35.79 -20.66 -12.64
C THR A 247 34.95 -19.40 -12.80
N LYS A 248 34.75 -18.93 -14.05
CA LYS A 248 33.89 -17.78 -14.34
C LYS A 248 32.40 -18.13 -14.28
N ARG A 249 32.06 -19.43 -14.40
CA ARG A 249 30.67 -19.89 -14.52
C ARG A 249 29.84 -19.56 -13.28
N GLU A 250 30.40 -19.74 -12.09
CA GLU A 250 29.66 -19.50 -10.83
C GLU A 250 29.26 -18.04 -10.66
N PHE A 251 30.17 -17.11 -10.92
CA PHE A 251 29.88 -15.68 -10.85
C PHE A 251 28.83 -15.25 -11.87
N HIS A 252 28.95 -15.75 -13.10
CA HIS A 252 27.98 -15.49 -14.17
C HIS A 252 26.59 -16.04 -13.83
N THR A 253 26.53 -17.23 -13.24
CA THR A 253 25.29 -17.82 -12.75
C THR A 253 24.64 -16.97 -11.66
N ALA A 254 25.41 -16.46 -10.70
CA ALA A 254 24.90 -15.57 -9.66
C ALA A 254 24.29 -14.28 -10.23
N ILE A 255 24.95 -13.65 -11.21
CA ILE A 255 24.41 -12.45 -11.89
C ILE A 255 23.12 -12.79 -12.64
N THR A 256 23.08 -13.91 -13.37
CA THR A 256 21.87 -14.33 -14.08
C THR A 256 20.70 -14.54 -13.13
N TYR A 257 20.92 -15.14 -11.96
CA TYR A 257 19.87 -15.27 -10.95
C TYR A 257 19.42 -13.92 -10.39
N ALA A 258 20.34 -12.99 -10.13
CA ALA A 258 19.97 -11.65 -9.66
C ALA A 258 19.15 -10.88 -10.71
N LEU A 259 19.55 -10.93 -11.99
CA LEU A 259 18.79 -10.32 -13.08
C LEU A 259 17.41 -10.98 -13.26
N GLY A 260 17.34 -12.31 -13.16
CA GLY A 260 16.08 -13.05 -13.23
C GLY A 260 15.13 -12.71 -12.08
N ALA A 261 15.64 -12.58 -10.86
CA ALA A 261 14.85 -12.17 -9.71
C ALA A 261 14.30 -10.74 -9.86
N GLY A 262 15.13 -9.78 -10.29
CA GLY A 262 14.68 -8.41 -10.54
C GLY A 262 13.64 -8.32 -11.68
N LEU A 263 13.81 -9.10 -12.75
CA LEU A 263 12.82 -9.19 -13.83
C LEU A 263 11.48 -9.74 -13.31
N MET A 264 11.52 -10.80 -12.51
CA MET A 264 10.34 -11.42 -11.91
C MET A 264 9.62 -10.46 -10.96
N GLU A 265 10.35 -9.76 -10.08
CA GLU A 265 9.79 -8.74 -9.19
C GLU A 265 9.09 -7.63 -9.98
N CYS A 266 9.71 -7.12 -11.05
CA CYS A 266 9.12 -6.09 -11.90
C CYS A 266 7.85 -6.59 -12.60
N ALA A 267 7.86 -7.83 -13.11
CA ALA A 267 6.71 -8.43 -13.79
C ALA A 267 5.53 -8.63 -12.83
N LEU A 268 5.79 -9.19 -11.64
CA LEU A 268 4.79 -9.40 -10.60
C LEU A 268 4.23 -8.05 -10.10
N SER A 269 5.10 -7.08 -9.83
CA SER A 269 4.68 -5.74 -9.41
C SER A 269 3.81 -5.09 -10.48
N LEU A 270 4.23 -5.13 -11.75
CA LEU A 270 3.45 -4.56 -12.85
C LEU A 270 2.08 -5.24 -12.97
N ALA A 271 2.03 -6.57 -12.93
CA ALA A 271 0.78 -7.33 -12.97
C ALA A 271 -0.14 -6.95 -11.80
N PHE A 272 0.43 -6.83 -10.60
CA PHE A 272 -0.28 -6.39 -9.40
C PHE A 272 -0.90 -5.01 -9.60
N TYR A 273 -0.13 -3.99 -10.01
CA TYR A 273 -0.65 -2.63 -10.20
C TYR A 273 -1.72 -2.57 -11.29
N ILE A 274 -1.57 -3.34 -12.38
CA ILE A 274 -2.59 -3.42 -13.44
C ILE A 274 -3.89 -4.04 -12.89
N GLN A 275 -3.77 -5.10 -12.08
CA GLN A 275 -4.92 -5.75 -11.48
C GLN A 275 -5.60 -4.85 -10.44
N ALA A 276 -4.84 -4.33 -9.48
CA ALA A 276 -5.31 -3.41 -8.45
C ALA A 276 -5.99 -2.17 -9.03
N ASN A 277 -5.55 -1.69 -10.21
CA ASN A 277 -6.21 -0.56 -10.86
C ASN A 277 -7.57 -0.92 -11.48
N LYS A 278 -7.75 -2.17 -11.91
CA LYS A 278 -8.98 -2.65 -12.57
C LYS A 278 -10.02 -3.17 -11.58
N THR A 279 -9.58 -3.84 -10.52
CA THR A 279 -10.43 -4.48 -9.53
C THR A 279 -10.54 -3.63 -8.28
N GLU A 280 -11.74 -3.54 -7.74
CA GLU A 280 -11.98 -3.00 -6.40
C GLU A 280 -11.52 -4.02 -5.35
N LEU A 281 -10.21 -4.25 -5.26
CA LEU A 281 -9.64 -5.16 -4.27
C LEU A 281 -9.61 -4.45 -2.92
N SER A 282 -10.09 -5.12 -1.88
CA SER A 282 -9.86 -4.69 -0.51
C SER A 282 -8.35 -4.72 -0.20
N SER A 283 -7.87 -3.79 0.63
CA SER A 283 -6.52 -3.83 1.24
C SER A 283 -6.18 -5.18 1.89
N GLU A 284 -7.17 -5.90 2.40
CA GLU A 284 -6.97 -7.20 3.03
C GLU A 284 -6.84 -8.33 2.01
N GLU A 285 -7.64 -8.29 0.93
CA GLU A 285 -7.58 -9.27 -0.16
C GLU A 285 -6.31 -9.09 -1.01
N SER A 286 -5.84 -7.85 -1.18
CA SER A 286 -4.62 -7.56 -1.92
C SER A 286 -3.37 -8.17 -1.25
N ASN A 287 -3.34 -8.21 0.08
CA ASN A 287 -2.29 -8.89 0.83
C ASN A 287 -2.28 -10.39 0.53
N VAL A 288 -3.44 -11.05 0.59
CA VAL A 288 -3.56 -12.49 0.33
C VAL A 288 -3.15 -12.83 -1.10
N LEU A 289 -3.58 -12.04 -2.09
CA LEU A 289 -3.27 -12.27 -3.49
C LEU A 289 -1.77 -12.11 -3.79
N MET A 290 -1.12 -11.15 -3.15
CA MET A 290 0.32 -10.96 -3.26
C MET A 290 1.09 -12.10 -2.59
N PHE A 291 0.67 -12.55 -1.41
CA PHE A 291 1.27 -13.72 -0.75
C PHE A 291 1.12 -14.99 -1.61
N ALA A 292 -0.04 -15.22 -2.22
CA ALA A 292 -0.26 -16.36 -3.12
C ALA A 292 0.68 -16.30 -4.35
N GLN A 293 0.83 -15.12 -4.96
CA GLN A 293 1.73 -14.92 -6.11
C GLN A 293 3.20 -15.13 -5.77
N ILE A 294 3.64 -14.69 -4.58
CA ILE A 294 5.02 -14.88 -4.11
C ILE A 294 5.27 -16.35 -3.75
N CYS A 295 4.30 -17.02 -3.14
CA CYS A 295 4.43 -18.41 -2.72
C CYS A 295 4.22 -19.42 -3.87
N GLY A 296 3.86 -18.98 -5.08
CA GLY A 296 3.67 -19.84 -6.25
C GLY A 296 2.56 -20.88 -6.07
N VAL A 297 1.50 -20.53 -5.33
CA VAL A 297 0.30 -21.35 -5.11
C VAL A 297 -0.79 -20.96 -6.09
#